data_AF-A0A4P9VJY9-F1
#
_entry.id   AF-A0A4P9VJY9-F1
#
_cell.length_a   1.000
_cell.length_b   1.000
_cell.length_c   1.000
_cell.angle_alpha   90.00
_cell.angle_beta   90.00
_cell.angle_gamma   90.00
#
_symmetry.space_group_name_H-M   'P 1'
#
loop_
_entity.id
_entity.type
_entity.pdbx_description
1 polymer ?
#
loop_
_entity_poly.entity_id
_entity_poly.type
_entity_poly.pdbx_seq_one_letter_code
_entity_poly.pdbx_strand_id
1 'polypeptide(L)'
;MLTHNLISTHWDRISGHLALFKNTQKNRTAFKLIKNWQQLMSDTKHHGIDESKFSKIYLRHKKYSGWLRKCYAMFNAYNRNCYFKEQYSTILSPILWINGSEEHPTVWYWKSGKLTNNTDGDREFLYLHFMNLKSAAWLPKKYGNKAAWESLSHINLVPPNKVTDGWIISEKGFLPA
;
A
#
# COMPACT_ATOMS: atom_id res chain seq x y z
N MET A 1 -10.28 -20.39 -3.70
CA MET A 1 -11.21 -19.32 -4.15
C MET A 1 -11.18 -18.16 -3.15
N LEU A 2 -11.31 -16.91 -3.63
CA LEU A 2 -11.45 -15.76 -2.73
C LEU A 2 -12.80 -15.79 -2.00
N THR A 3 -12.76 -15.82 -0.67
CA THR A 3 -13.94 -15.74 0.21
C THR A 3 -14.53 -14.33 0.24
N HIS A 4 -13.68 -13.30 0.14
CA HIS A 4 -14.05 -11.89 0.09
C HIS A 4 -14.24 -11.39 -1.35
N ASN A 5 -15.09 -10.36 -1.51
CA ASN A 5 -15.31 -9.70 -2.80
C ASN A 5 -14.15 -8.77 -3.19
N LEU A 6 -13.46 -8.23 -2.20
CA LEU A 6 -12.30 -7.36 -2.33
C LEU A 6 -11.38 -7.58 -1.13
N ILE A 7 -10.07 -7.63 -1.35
CA ILE A 7 -9.05 -7.60 -0.30
C ILE A 7 -8.15 -6.39 -0.57
N SER A 8 -7.95 -5.53 0.43
CA SER A 8 -7.07 -4.36 0.37
C SER A 8 -6.14 -4.32 1.57
N THR A 9 -4.92 -3.88 1.34
CA THR A 9 -3.83 -3.85 2.33
C THR A 9 -3.76 -2.55 3.14
N HIS A 10 -4.72 -1.65 2.93
CA HIS A 10 -4.97 -0.50 3.81
C HIS A 10 -6.35 -0.60 4.46
N TRP A 11 -6.46 -0.13 5.69
CA TRP A 11 -7.71 -0.23 6.45
C TRP A 11 -8.77 0.82 6.03
N ASP A 12 -8.35 1.96 5.49
CA ASP A 12 -9.22 3.12 5.21
C ASP A 12 -9.48 3.37 3.72
N ARG A 13 -8.87 2.57 2.83
CA ARG A 13 -8.93 2.74 1.37
C ARG A 13 -8.59 1.45 0.62
N ILE A 14 -8.86 1.47 -0.68
CA ILE A 14 -8.30 0.49 -1.62
C ILE A 14 -6.84 0.85 -1.85
N SER A 15 -5.92 -0.06 -1.55
CA SER A 15 -4.50 0.16 -1.81
C SER A 15 -4.21 0.23 -3.30
N GLY A 16 -3.45 1.25 -3.71
CA GLY A 16 -2.90 1.32 -5.07
C GLY A 16 -1.87 0.23 -5.36
N HIS A 17 -1.22 -0.36 -4.35
CA HIS A 17 -0.11 -1.31 -4.53
C HIS A 17 -0.56 -2.75 -4.59
N LEU A 18 -1.47 -3.14 -3.68
CA LEU A 18 -1.99 -4.49 -3.65
C LEU A 18 -3.44 -4.52 -3.20
N ALA A 19 -4.33 -4.67 -4.18
CA ALA A 19 -5.72 -4.95 -3.96
C ALA A 19 -6.17 -6.10 -4.86
N LEU A 20 -6.90 -7.05 -4.29
CA LEU A 20 -7.42 -8.21 -5.02
C LEU A 20 -8.93 -8.09 -5.12
N PHE A 21 -9.45 -8.18 -6.34
CA PHE A 21 -10.88 -8.14 -6.61
C PHE A 21 -11.32 -9.53 -7.07
N LYS A 22 -12.38 -10.05 -6.45
CA LYS A 22 -13.01 -11.27 -6.95
C LYS A 22 -13.55 -11.00 -8.35
N ASN A 23 -13.22 -11.85 -9.32
CA ASN A 23 -13.68 -11.69 -10.70
C ASN A 23 -15.19 -11.96 -10.83
N THR A 24 -16.00 -10.93 -10.61
CA THR A 24 -17.46 -10.96 -10.70
C THR A 24 -17.91 -9.86 -11.65
N GLN A 25 -19.07 -10.02 -12.29
CA GLN A 25 -19.63 -8.98 -13.15
C GLN A 25 -19.74 -7.64 -12.40
N LYS A 26 -20.20 -7.68 -11.15
CA LYS A 26 -20.30 -6.52 -10.27
C LYS A 26 -18.98 -5.76 -10.11
N ASN A 27 -17.88 -6.45 -9.80
CA ASN A 27 -16.57 -5.81 -9.66
C ASN A 27 -16.04 -5.32 -11.01
N ARG A 28 -16.21 -6.08 -12.09
CA ARG A 28 -15.79 -5.67 -13.45
C ARG A 28 -16.48 -4.40 -13.91
N THR A 29 -17.72 -4.16 -13.50
CA THR A 29 -18.48 -2.95 -13.87
C THR A 29 -18.44 -1.85 -12.82
N ALA A 30 -17.74 -2.04 -11.69
CA ALA A 30 -17.74 -1.09 -10.59
C ALA A 30 -17.23 0.30 -10.99
N PHE A 31 -16.27 0.37 -11.93
CA PHE A 31 -15.75 1.63 -12.46
C PHE A 31 -16.84 2.53 -13.05
N LYS A 32 -17.97 1.97 -13.53
CA LYS A 32 -19.10 2.73 -14.07
C LYS A 32 -19.84 3.54 -13.01
N LEU A 33 -19.62 3.25 -11.72
CA LEU A 33 -20.15 4.03 -10.60
C LEU A 33 -19.31 5.26 -10.29
N ILE A 34 -18.14 5.40 -10.92
CA ILE A 34 -17.35 6.62 -10.83
C ILE A 34 -18.12 7.73 -11.57
N LYS A 35 -18.37 8.85 -10.90
CA LYS A 35 -19.03 10.01 -11.50
C LYS A 35 -18.26 10.45 -12.75
N ASN A 36 -18.96 10.60 -13.87
CA ASN A 36 -18.42 10.99 -15.18
C ASN A 36 -17.32 10.04 -15.71
N TRP A 37 -17.39 8.74 -15.40
CA TRP A 37 -16.36 7.78 -15.80
C TRP A 37 -16.08 7.75 -17.31
N GLN A 38 -17.10 7.91 -18.17
CA GLN A 38 -16.90 7.95 -19.63
C GLN A 38 -15.97 9.08 -20.02
N GLN A 39 -16.31 10.30 -19.59
CA GLN A 39 -15.52 11.50 -19.87
C GLN A 39 -14.10 11.35 -19.31
N LEU A 40 -13.96 10.86 -18.08
CA LEU A 40 -12.65 10.66 -17.45
C LEU A 40 -11.75 9.65 -18.20
N MET A 41 -12.36 8.66 -18.87
CA MET A 41 -11.64 7.66 -19.66
C MET A 41 -11.35 8.12 -21.10
N SER A 42 -12.12 9.08 -21.62
CA SER A 42 -11.98 9.60 -22.99
C SER A 42 -11.20 10.91 -23.07
N ASP A 43 -10.90 11.55 -21.94
CA ASP A 43 -10.15 12.79 -21.88
C ASP A 43 -8.67 12.54 -22.26
N THR A 44 -8.06 13.48 -22.96
CA THR A 44 -6.63 13.45 -23.29
C THR A 44 -5.75 13.76 -22.08
N LYS A 45 -6.30 14.44 -21.07
CA LYS A 45 -5.62 14.69 -19.80
C LYS A 45 -5.67 13.44 -18.91
N HIS A 46 -4.54 13.13 -18.27
CA HIS A 46 -4.49 12.04 -17.30
C HIS A 46 -5.31 12.38 -16.04
N HIS A 47 -6.23 11.48 -15.68
CA HIS A 47 -7.02 11.57 -14.46
C HIS A 47 -6.81 10.35 -13.57
N GLY A 48 -6.44 10.56 -12.31
CA GLY A 48 -6.43 9.49 -11.31
C GLY A 48 -7.86 8.95 -11.08
N ILE A 49 -8.10 7.70 -11.49
CA ILE A 49 -9.39 7.01 -11.37
C ILE A 49 -9.33 5.77 -10.47
N ASP A 50 -8.18 5.53 -9.88
CA ASP A 50 -7.80 4.37 -9.09
C ASP A 50 -8.21 4.52 -7.61
N GLU A 51 -7.24 4.59 -6.70
CA GLU A 51 -7.37 4.49 -5.24
C GLU A 51 -8.48 5.39 -4.68
N SER A 52 -8.46 6.70 -4.96
CA SER A 52 -9.41 7.64 -4.36
C SER A 52 -10.84 7.43 -4.86
N LYS A 53 -11.03 7.25 -6.17
CA LYS A 53 -12.38 7.12 -6.77
C LYS A 53 -12.97 5.73 -6.49
N PHE A 54 -12.18 4.66 -6.58
CA PHE A 54 -12.64 3.33 -6.19
C PHE A 54 -12.90 3.25 -4.68
N SER A 55 -12.07 3.86 -3.84
CA SER A 55 -12.33 3.88 -2.39
C SER A 55 -13.68 4.54 -2.05
N LYS A 56 -14.18 5.49 -2.85
CA LYS A 56 -15.52 6.06 -2.62
C LYS A 56 -16.65 5.07 -2.93
N ILE A 57 -16.46 4.13 -3.86
CA ILE A 57 -17.44 3.09 -4.18
C ILE A 57 -17.50 2.07 -3.03
N TYR A 58 -16.32 1.59 -2.62
CA TYR A 58 -16.21 0.49 -1.66
C TYR A 58 -16.16 0.96 -0.20
N LEU A 59 -15.68 2.16 0.10
CA LEU A 59 -15.45 2.74 1.44
C LEU A 59 -15.90 4.20 1.55
N ARG A 60 -17.11 4.51 1.07
CA ARG A 60 -17.68 5.87 1.04
C ARG A 60 -17.55 6.66 2.37
N HIS A 61 -17.69 6.00 3.51
CA HIS A 61 -17.71 6.61 4.84
C HIS A 61 -16.51 6.24 5.72
N LYS A 62 -15.29 6.33 5.16
CA LYS A 62 -14.05 5.92 5.86
C LYS A 62 -13.76 6.65 7.19
N LYS A 63 -14.33 7.83 7.41
CA LYS A 63 -14.14 8.66 8.62
C LYS A 63 -15.10 8.33 9.76
N TYR A 64 -16.08 7.44 9.55
CA TYR A 64 -17.04 7.09 10.59
C TYR A 64 -16.43 6.16 11.64
N SER A 65 -16.96 6.24 12.86
CA SER A 65 -16.64 5.29 13.93
C SER A 65 -16.90 3.85 13.48
N GLY A 66 -16.19 2.89 14.07
CA GLY A 66 -16.23 1.50 13.63
C GLY A 66 -17.64 0.89 13.57
N TRP A 67 -18.52 1.26 14.50
CA TRP A 67 -19.91 0.77 14.52
C TRP A 67 -20.75 1.33 13.37
N LEU A 68 -20.66 2.64 13.10
CA LEU A 68 -21.33 3.27 11.95
C LEU A 68 -20.84 2.65 10.65
N ARG A 69 -19.52 2.46 10.51
CA ARG A 69 -18.94 1.83 9.33
C ARG A 69 -19.49 0.42 9.09
N LYS A 70 -19.69 -0.38 10.15
CA LYS A 70 -20.33 -1.71 10.04
C LYS A 70 -21.78 -1.60 9.57
N CYS A 71 -22.57 -0.67 10.12
CA CYS A 71 -23.94 -0.45 9.69
C CYS A 71 -24.02 -0.08 8.21
N TYR A 72 -23.23 0.90 7.75
CA TYR A 72 -23.19 1.28 6.33
C TYR A 72 -22.67 0.17 5.42
N ALA A 73 -21.74 -0.66 5.89
CA ALA A 73 -21.25 -1.81 5.14
C ALA A 73 -22.34 -2.84 4.85
N MET A 74 -23.35 -2.96 5.71
CA MET A 74 -24.50 -3.85 5.47
C MET A 74 -25.39 -3.35 4.33
N PHE A 75 -25.59 -2.03 4.24
CA PHE A 75 -26.44 -1.42 3.20
C PHE A 75 -25.69 -1.12 1.89
N ASN A 76 -24.37 -0.91 1.94
CA ASN A 76 -23.56 -0.75 0.74
C ASN A 76 -23.20 -2.12 0.16
N ALA A 77 -23.92 -2.50 -0.90
CA ALA A 77 -23.68 -3.75 -1.60
C ALA A 77 -22.20 -3.95 -1.98
N TYR A 78 -21.46 -2.90 -2.38
CA TYR A 78 -20.06 -3.01 -2.80
C TYR A 78 -19.10 -3.17 -1.63
N ASN A 79 -19.45 -2.67 -0.45
CA ASN A 79 -18.65 -2.85 0.77
C ASN A 79 -18.87 -4.23 1.39
N ARG A 80 -20.07 -4.80 1.22
CA ARG A 80 -20.44 -6.09 1.81
C ARG A 80 -19.43 -7.17 1.45
N ASN A 81 -18.86 -7.82 2.46
CA ASN A 81 -17.85 -8.88 2.34
C ASN A 81 -16.54 -8.41 1.68
N CYS A 82 -16.12 -7.17 1.93
CA CYS A 82 -14.77 -6.69 1.63
C CYS A 82 -13.87 -6.77 2.86
N TYR A 83 -12.60 -7.09 2.63
CA TYR A 83 -11.57 -7.17 3.66
C TYR A 83 -10.58 -6.01 3.50
N PHE A 84 -10.46 -5.19 4.55
CA PHE A 84 -9.54 -4.07 4.61
C PHE A 84 -8.68 -4.24 5.87
N LYS A 85 -7.37 -4.41 5.70
CA LYS A 85 -6.45 -4.57 6.83
C LYS A 85 -5.12 -3.93 6.52
N GLU A 86 -4.69 -3.01 7.39
CA GLU A 86 -3.38 -2.37 7.29
C GLU A 86 -2.26 -3.41 7.35
N GLN A 87 -1.42 -3.44 6.32
CA GLN A 87 -0.26 -4.32 6.24
C GLN A 87 1.05 -3.61 6.62
N TYR A 88 1.02 -2.31 6.94
CA TYR A 88 2.19 -1.53 7.34
C TYR A 88 3.32 -1.61 6.29
N SER A 89 2.95 -1.51 5.02
CA SER A 89 3.87 -1.66 3.90
C SER A 89 4.57 -0.38 3.47
N THR A 90 4.13 0.79 3.95
CA THR A 90 4.69 2.09 3.55
C THR A 90 5.42 2.76 4.71
N ILE A 91 6.74 2.71 4.67
CA ILE A 91 7.59 3.34 5.68
C ILE A 91 7.75 4.85 5.46
N LEU A 92 8.24 5.54 6.49
CA LEU A 92 8.44 6.99 6.52
C LEU A 92 7.16 7.76 6.16
N SER A 93 6.00 7.19 6.47
CA SER A 93 4.70 7.80 6.21
C SER A 93 4.15 8.51 7.46
N PRO A 94 3.11 9.35 7.32
CA PRO A 94 2.42 9.92 8.48
C PRO A 94 1.67 8.90 9.35
N ILE A 95 1.55 7.65 8.89
CA ILE A 95 0.84 6.59 9.61
C ILE A 95 1.77 6.05 10.71
N LEU A 96 1.24 5.93 11.93
CA LEU A 96 1.98 5.31 13.04
C LEU A 96 2.33 3.86 12.71
N TRP A 97 3.47 3.42 13.21
CA TRP A 97 3.91 2.03 13.08
C TRP A 97 3.01 1.08 13.88
N ILE A 98 3.29 -0.22 13.81
CA ILE A 98 2.48 -1.28 14.42
C ILE A 98 2.34 -1.09 15.93
N ASN A 99 3.41 -0.64 16.58
CA ASN A 99 3.47 -0.35 18.01
C ASN A 99 2.86 1.01 18.40
N GLY A 100 2.32 1.77 17.44
CA GLY A 100 1.81 3.12 17.67
C GLY A 100 2.88 4.22 17.69
N SER A 101 4.14 3.90 17.43
CA SER A 101 5.23 4.87 17.35
C SER A 101 5.24 5.61 16.01
N GLU A 102 5.83 6.80 16.01
CA GLU A 102 6.20 7.50 14.77
C GLU A 102 7.49 6.96 14.14
N GLU A 103 8.26 6.15 14.88
CA GLU A 103 9.50 5.54 14.41
C GLU A 103 9.19 4.32 13.55
N HIS A 104 9.70 4.33 12.32
CA HIS A 104 9.52 3.25 11.36
C HIS A 104 10.80 2.42 11.25
N PRO A 105 10.72 1.13 10.89
CA PRO A 105 11.89 0.29 10.68
C PRO A 105 12.76 0.85 9.55
N THR A 106 14.06 0.97 9.83
CA THR A 106 15.06 1.53 8.91
C THR A 106 15.80 0.47 8.11
N VAL A 107 15.79 -0.79 8.59
CA VAL A 107 16.47 -1.91 7.95
C VAL A 107 15.49 -3.06 7.77
N TRP A 108 15.40 -3.52 6.53
CA TRP A 108 14.52 -4.61 6.11
C TRP A 108 15.34 -5.74 5.53
N TYR A 109 14.83 -6.96 5.67
CA TYR A 109 15.51 -8.17 5.24
C TYR A 109 14.59 -8.94 4.31
N TRP A 110 15.09 -9.31 3.14
CA TRP A 110 14.47 -10.32 2.30
C TRP A 110 15.31 -11.58 2.33
N LYS A 111 14.75 -12.68 2.83
CA LYS A 111 15.45 -13.96 2.90
C LYS A 111 14.48 -15.11 2.68
N SER A 112 14.80 -15.99 1.72
CA SER A 112 14.01 -17.20 1.45
C SER A 112 12.50 -16.96 1.28
N GLY A 113 12.13 -15.89 0.56
CA GLY A 113 10.71 -15.56 0.32
C GLY A 113 10.03 -14.77 1.44
N LYS A 114 10.77 -14.43 2.52
CA LYS A 114 10.24 -13.74 3.69
C LYS A 114 10.79 -12.32 3.77
N LEU A 115 9.89 -11.37 4.02
CA LEU A 115 10.22 -9.98 4.28
C LEU A 115 10.04 -9.70 5.78
N THR A 116 11.13 -9.34 6.46
CA THR A 116 11.12 -8.95 7.88
C THR A 116 11.87 -7.63 8.05
N ASN A 117 11.95 -7.11 9.28
CA ASN A 117 12.68 -5.89 9.59
C ASN A 117 13.38 -5.96 10.94
N ASN A 118 14.17 -4.94 11.27
CA ASN A 118 14.99 -4.87 12.47
C ASN A 118 14.22 -4.59 13.78
N THR A 119 12.93 -4.26 13.74
CA THR A 119 12.15 -3.83 14.91
C THR A 119 11.02 -4.78 15.30
N ASP A 120 10.51 -5.59 14.36
CA ASP A 120 9.31 -6.41 14.55
C ASP A 120 9.60 -7.92 14.69
N GLY A 121 10.87 -8.29 14.95
CA GLY A 121 11.31 -9.67 15.17
C GLY A 121 11.01 -10.58 13.97
N ASP A 122 10.35 -11.70 14.21
CA ASP A 122 10.02 -12.71 13.18
C ASP A 122 8.74 -12.37 12.39
N ARG A 123 8.16 -11.18 12.57
CA ARG A 123 6.95 -10.80 11.84
C ARG A 123 7.25 -10.67 10.34
N GLU A 124 6.53 -11.45 9.55
CA GLU A 124 6.58 -11.37 8.09
C GLU A 124 5.64 -10.28 7.55
N PHE A 125 6.10 -9.58 6.51
CA PHE A 125 5.37 -8.53 5.80
C PHE A 125 5.08 -8.95 4.36
N LEU A 126 3.92 -8.53 3.85
CA LEU A 126 3.48 -8.94 2.52
C LEU A 126 4.30 -8.28 1.39
N TYR A 127 4.66 -7.01 1.58
CA TYR A 127 5.50 -6.23 0.68
C TYR A 127 5.99 -4.96 1.37
N LEU A 128 7.04 -4.34 0.81
CA LEU A 128 7.54 -3.03 1.19
C LEU A 128 7.38 -2.05 0.02
N HIS A 129 6.83 -0.88 0.30
CA HIS A 129 6.58 0.17 -0.66
C HIS A 129 7.62 1.29 -0.49
N PHE A 130 8.46 1.47 -1.51
CA PHE A 130 9.62 2.36 -1.47
C PHE A 130 9.34 3.85 -1.76
N MET A 131 8.08 4.30 -1.72
CA MET A 131 7.71 5.67 -2.14
C MET A 131 8.55 6.77 -1.50
N ASN A 132 8.72 6.71 -0.19
CA ASN A 132 9.42 7.73 0.58
C ASN A 132 10.95 7.51 0.62
N LEU A 133 11.42 6.35 0.18
CA LEU A 133 12.85 6.10 -0.05
C LEU A 133 13.30 6.64 -1.41
N LYS A 134 12.44 6.54 -2.44
CA LYS A 134 12.77 6.95 -3.82
C LYS A 134 12.49 8.41 -4.16
N SER A 135 11.57 9.08 -3.46
CA SER A 135 11.18 10.44 -3.79
C SER A 135 10.68 11.22 -2.58
N ALA A 136 11.09 12.49 -2.49
CA ALA A 136 10.63 13.41 -1.46
C ALA A 136 9.21 13.95 -1.69
N ALA A 137 8.56 13.64 -2.82
CA ALA A 137 7.27 14.21 -3.21
C ALA A 137 6.15 14.04 -2.16
N TRP A 138 6.21 12.96 -1.38
CA TRP A 138 5.25 12.65 -0.31
C TRP A 138 5.94 12.42 1.04
N LEU A 139 7.24 12.71 1.14
CA LEU A 139 8.02 12.51 2.36
C LEU A 139 7.61 13.56 3.40
N PRO A 140 7.16 13.13 4.60
CA PRO A 140 6.91 14.06 5.69
C PRO A 140 8.18 14.85 6.04
N LYS A 141 8.06 16.17 6.22
CA LYS A 141 9.18 17.09 6.49
C LYS A 141 10.06 16.70 7.68
N LYS A 142 9.51 15.97 8.65
CA LYS A 142 10.26 15.46 9.81
C LYS A 142 11.39 14.49 9.42
N TYR A 143 11.29 13.87 8.25
CA TYR A 143 12.32 13.00 7.67
C TYR A 143 13.25 13.73 6.68
N GLY A 144 13.11 15.06 6.55
CA GLY A 144 13.90 15.90 5.66
C GLY A 144 13.18 16.29 4.36
N ASN A 145 13.93 16.93 3.46
CA ASN A 145 13.43 17.46 2.19
C ASN A 145 13.91 16.67 0.96
N LYS A 146 14.69 15.61 1.18
CA LYS A 146 15.21 14.71 0.14
C LYS A 146 14.99 13.28 0.58
N ALA A 147 14.63 12.41 -0.34
CA ALA A 147 14.50 10.99 -0.06
C ALA A 147 15.86 10.30 -0.15
N ALA A 148 16.05 9.24 0.64
CA ALA A 148 17.34 8.58 0.81
C ALA A 148 17.99 8.13 -0.52
N TRP A 149 17.19 7.65 -1.47
CA TRP A 149 17.70 7.11 -2.72
C TRP A 149 17.86 8.17 -3.83
N GLU A 150 17.44 9.41 -3.61
CA GLU A 150 17.63 10.50 -4.60
C GLU A 150 19.13 10.87 -4.74
N SER A 151 19.93 10.64 -3.70
CA SER A 151 21.37 10.93 -3.69
C SER A 151 22.24 9.74 -4.08
N LEU A 152 21.66 8.55 -4.22
CA LEU A 152 22.43 7.34 -4.55
C LEU A 152 22.69 7.27 -6.05
N SER A 153 23.95 7.01 -6.42
CA SER A 153 24.32 6.70 -7.81
C SER A 153 23.82 5.33 -8.25
N HIS A 154 23.76 4.38 -7.31
CA HIS A 154 23.26 3.02 -7.53
C HIS A 154 22.42 2.57 -6.32
N ILE A 155 21.21 2.07 -6.59
CA ILE A 155 20.31 1.58 -5.54
C ILE A 155 20.55 0.08 -5.29
N ASN A 156 20.87 -0.70 -6.32
CA ASN A 156 21.12 -2.14 -6.18
C ASN A 156 22.62 -2.43 -6.10
N LEU A 157 23.09 -2.86 -4.93
CA LEU A 157 24.47 -3.28 -4.68
C LEU A 157 24.59 -4.80 -4.47
N VAL A 158 23.51 -5.57 -4.70
CA VAL A 158 23.49 -7.03 -4.57
C VAL A 158 24.09 -7.65 -5.84
N PRO A 159 25.22 -8.37 -5.74
CA PRO A 159 25.79 -9.07 -6.89
C PRO A 159 24.85 -10.16 -7.43
N PRO A 160 24.76 -10.41 -8.74
CA PRO A 160 23.89 -11.44 -9.31
C PRO A 160 24.10 -12.84 -8.73
N ASN A 161 25.34 -13.18 -8.36
CA ASN A 161 25.70 -14.46 -7.75
C ASN A 161 25.35 -14.58 -6.25
N LYS A 162 24.79 -13.52 -5.65
CA LYS A 162 24.44 -13.43 -4.23
C LYS A 162 22.94 -13.24 -3.97
N VAL A 163 22.13 -13.17 -5.02
CA VAL A 163 20.68 -12.96 -4.92
C VAL A 163 19.98 -14.04 -4.10
N THR A 164 20.46 -15.29 -4.15
CA THR A 164 19.87 -16.41 -3.42
C THR A 164 20.08 -16.35 -1.91
N ASP A 165 21.10 -15.63 -1.45
CA ASP A 165 21.49 -15.54 -0.03
C ASP A 165 20.53 -14.63 0.76
N GLY A 166 19.70 -13.87 0.03
CA GLY A 166 18.88 -12.79 0.56
C GLY A 166 19.56 -11.44 0.39
N TRP A 167 18.87 -10.38 0.78
CA TRP A 167 19.41 -9.02 0.75
C TRP A 167 18.77 -8.12 1.81
N ILE A 168 19.51 -7.09 2.16
CA ILE A 168 19.11 -6.04 3.10
C ILE A 168 18.59 -4.86 2.29
N ILE A 169 17.54 -4.20 2.78
CA ILE A 169 16.99 -2.98 2.20
C ILE A 169 17.07 -1.88 3.25
N SER A 170 17.68 -0.75 2.90
CA SER A 170 17.83 0.40 3.80
C SER A 170 17.89 1.71 3.03
N GLU A 171 18.16 2.81 3.74
CA GLU A 171 18.49 4.11 3.12
C GLU A 171 19.67 4.04 2.14
N LYS A 172 20.54 3.03 2.26
CA LYS A 172 21.69 2.80 1.36
C LYS A 172 21.36 1.98 0.11
N GLY A 173 20.08 1.64 -0.09
CA GLY A 173 19.62 0.79 -1.19
C GLY A 173 19.53 -0.69 -0.79
N PHE A 174 19.71 -1.57 -1.77
CA PHE A 174 19.77 -3.02 -1.61
C PHE A 174 21.22 -3.46 -1.39
N LEU A 175 21.49 -4.11 -0.27
CA LEU A 175 22.81 -4.58 0.13
C LEU A 175 22.80 -6.11 0.20
N PRO A 176 23.93 -6.79 -0.06
CA PRO A 176 24.04 -8.23 0.21
C PRO A 176 23.75 -8.51 1.70
N ALA A 177 23.09 -9.65 1.96
CA ALA A 177 22.84 -10.14 3.32
C ALA A 177 24.08 -10.73 3.99
#